data_AF-A0A2I0NN78-F1
#
_entry.id   AF-A0A2I0NN78-F1
#
_cell.length_a   1.000
_cell.length_b   1.000
_cell.length_c   1.000
_cell.angle_alpha   90.00
_cell.angle_beta   90.00
_cell.angle_gamma   90.00
#
_symmetry.space_group_name_H-M   'P 1'
#
loop_
_entity.id
_entity.type
_entity.pdbx_description
1 polymer ?
#
loop_
_entity_poly.entity_id
_entity_poly.type
_entity_poly.pdbx_seq_one_letter_code
_entity_poly.pdbx_strand_id
1 'polypeptide(L)' 'MADRILVAYATRYGSTAEVAEAIGEELRKAGITVDVQPVGEVQDLSPYRAAVIGSPIYMGKWLPESQVFIEKNQQYLRTI' A
#
# COMPACT_ATOMS: atom_id res chain seq x y z
N MET A 1 -14.71 13.42 2.32
CA MET A 1 -15.00 11.97 2.35
C MET A 1 -13.71 11.26 2.01
N ALA A 2 -13.47 10.07 2.56
CA ALA A 2 -12.35 9.26 2.12
C ALA A 2 -12.74 8.67 0.75
N ASP A 3 -12.14 9.17 -0.32
CA ASP A 3 -12.55 8.85 -1.71
C ASP A 3 -11.42 8.14 -2.48
N ARG A 4 -10.28 7.91 -1.83
CA ARG A 4 -9.06 7.38 -2.46
C ARG A 4 -8.75 5.96 -2.00
N ILE A 5 -8.06 5.20 -2.84
CA ILE A 5 -7.42 3.93 -2.45
C ILE A 5 -5.92 4.16 -2.33
N LEU A 6 -5.31 3.61 -1.29
CA LEU A 6 -3.85 3.55 -1.17
C LEU A 6 -3.34 2.20 -1.67
N VAL A 7 -2.31 2.21 -2.51
CA VAL A 7 -1.48 1.03 -2.79
C VAL A 7 -0.12 1.26 -2.16
N ALA A 8 0.08 0.70 -0.97
CA ALA A 8 1.32 0.83 -0.22
C ALA A 8 2.23 -0.39 -0.47
N TYR A 9 3.54 -0.20 -0.61
CA TYR A 9 4.45 -1.32 -0.82
C TYR A 9 5.80 -1.18 -0.09
N ALA A 10 6.43 -2.29 0.25
CA ALA A 10 7.87 -2.32 0.49
C ALA A 10 8.57 -2.96 -0.72
N THR A 11 9.81 -2.60 -0.99
CA THR A 11 10.62 -3.20 -2.04
C THR A 11 12.10 -3.06 -1.72
N ARG A 12 12.95 -3.94 -2.27
CA ARG A 12 14.43 -3.79 -2.22
C ARG A 12 15.02 -3.51 -3.59
N TYR A 13 14.49 -4.17 -4.62
CA TYR A 13 15.03 -4.14 -5.98
C TYR A 13 14.01 -3.67 -7.03
N GLY A 14 12.90 -3.07 -6.59
CA GLY A 14 11.94 -2.42 -7.49
C GLY A 14 10.78 -3.31 -7.96
N SER A 15 10.93 -4.63 -8.07
CA SER A 15 9.88 -5.49 -8.66
C SER A 15 8.50 -5.36 -7.98
N THR A 16 8.46 -5.24 -6.64
CA THR A 16 7.19 -5.02 -5.93
C THR A 16 6.61 -3.63 -6.17
N ALA A 17 7.44 -2.63 -6.45
CA ALA A 17 6.98 -1.29 -6.84
C ALA A 17 6.31 -1.34 -8.23
N GLU A 18 6.89 -2.06 -9.19
CA GLU A 18 6.30 -2.24 -10.52
C GLU A 18 4.92 -2.91 -10.43
N VAL A 19 4.79 -3.94 -9.58
CA VAL A 19 3.49 -4.58 -9.32
C VAL A 19 2.50 -3.61 -8.67
N ALA A 20 2.96 -2.81 -7.70
CA ALA A 20 2.11 -1.81 -7.04
C ALA A 20 1.63 -0.74 -8.02
N GLU A 21 2.50 -0.26 -8.92
CA GLU A 21 2.13 0.68 -9.97
C GLU A 21 1.13 0.06 -10.95
N ALA A 22 1.35 -1.19 -11.38
CA ALA A 22 0.40 -1.89 -12.26
C ALA A 22 -1.00 -2.00 -11.62
N ILE A 23 -1.07 -2.35 -10.33
CA ILE A 23 -2.34 -2.35 -9.58
C ILE A 23 -2.96 -0.95 -9.55
N GLY A 24 -2.15 0.07 -9.28
CA GLY A 24 -2.59 1.47 -9.26
C GLY A 24 -3.13 1.93 -10.61
N GLU A 25 -2.46 1.59 -11.71
CA GLU A 25 -2.90 1.87 -13.07
C GLU A 25 -4.24 1.22 -13.40
N GLU A 26 -4.44 -0.06 -13.07
CA GLU A 26 -5.71 -0.75 -13.31
C GLU A 26 -6.87 -0.12 -12.51
N LEU A 27 -6.64 0.25 -11.26
CA LEU A 27 -7.65 0.96 -10.45
C LEU A 27 -7.94 2.37 -11.01
N ARG A 28 -6.93 3.09 -11.48
CA ARG A 28 -7.09 4.40 -12.13
C ARG A 28 -7.88 4.28 -13.44
N LYS A 29 -7.64 3.23 -14.25
CA LYS A 29 -8.44 2.93 -15.46
C LYS A 29 -9.92 2.68 -15.14
N ALA A 30 -10.22 2.15 -13.96
CA ALA A 30 -11.58 2.00 -13.46
C ALA A 30 -12.20 3.30 -12.91
N GLY A 31 -11.52 4.46 -13.03
CA GLY A 31 -12.00 5.75 -12.58
C GLY A 31 -11.81 6.03 -11.08
N ILE A 32 -10.96 5.26 -10.40
CA ILE A 32 -10.70 5.40 -8.97
C ILE A 32 -9.47 6.30 -8.75
N THR A 33 -9.55 7.22 -7.80
CA THR A 33 -8.39 8.00 -7.35
C THR A 33 -7.49 7.12 -6.50
N VAL A 34 -6.24 6.91 -6.94
CA VAL A 34 -5.28 6.00 -6.28
C VAL A 34 -3.92 6.63 -6.09
N ASP A 35 -3.44 6.56 -4.85
CA ASP A 35 -2.06 6.89 -4.49
C ASP A 35 -1.25 5.58 -4.38
N VAL A 36 -0.07 5.55 -5.02
CA VAL A 36 0.85 4.40 -4.98
C VAL A 36 2.14 4.88 -4.35
N GLN A 37 2.50 4.33 -3.18
CA GLN A 37 3.62 4.86 -2.38
C GLN A 37 4.36 3.75 -1.60
N PRO A 38 5.67 3.91 -1.35
CA PRO A 38 6.36 3.09 -0.37
C PRO A 38 5.72 3.19 1.02
N VAL A 39 5.62 2.09 1.76
CA VAL A 39 5.03 2.07 3.13
C VAL A 39 5.71 3.05 4.09
N GLY A 40 6.99 3.37 3.86
CA GLY A 40 7.74 4.35 4.66
C GLY A 40 7.39 5.81 4.38
N GLU A 41 6.71 6.11 3.26
CA GLU A 41 6.33 7.47 2.87
C GLU A 41 4.88 7.81 3.21
N VAL A 42 4.09 6.81 3.62
CA VAL A 42 2.68 6.99 4.01
C VAL A 42 2.61 7.59 5.41
N GLN A 43 2.25 8.88 5.48
CA GLN A 43 2.17 9.63 6.75
C GLN A 43 0.77 9.73 7.33
N ASP A 44 -0.26 9.70 6.48
CA ASP A 44 -1.65 9.84 6.89
C ASP A 44 -2.52 8.84 6.11
N LEU A 45 -3.38 8.13 6.84
CA LEU A 45 -4.34 7.19 6.28
C LEU A 45 -5.75 7.76 6.17
N SER A 46 -6.02 8.92 6.80
CA SER A 46 -7.33 9.58 6.83
C SER A 46 -7.99 9.81 5.46
N PRO A 47 -7.25 10.02 4.35
CA PRO A 47 -7.87 10.24 3.03
C PRO A 47 -8.36 8.97 2.35
N TYR A 48 -7.98 7.78 2.83
CA TYR A 48 -8.19 6.52 2.14
C TYR A 48 -9.38 5.74 2.68
N ARG A 49 -10.17 5.17 1.76
CA ARG A 49 -11.32 4.30 2.07
C ARG A 49 -11.06 2.81 1.88
N ALA A 50 -9.85 2.48 1.44
CA ALA A 50 -9.33 1.13 1.29
C ALA A 50 -7.81 1.20 1.08
N ALA A 51 -7.10 0.12 1.44
CA ALA A 51 -5.68 -0.01 1.19
C ALA A 51 -5.33 -1.40 0.63
N VAL A 52 -4.43 -1.42 -0.36
CA VAL A 52 -3.70 -2.60 -0.83
C VAL A 52 -2.28 -2.48 -0.30
N ILE A 53 -1.78 -3.49 0.41
CA ILE A 53 -0.45 -3.46 1.04
C ILE A 53 0.38 -4.62 0.52
N GLY A 54 1.51 -4.32 -0.12
CA GLY A 54 2.41 -5.30 -0.73
C GLY A 54 3.80 -5.36 -0.08
N SER A 55 4.44 -6.52 -0.20
CA SER A 55 5.82 -6.75 0.21
C SER A 55 6.43 -7.88 -0.63
N PRO A 56 7.71 -7.83 -1.01
CA PRO A 56 8.38 -9.00 -1.58
C PRO A 56 8.54 -10.08 -0.50
N ILE A 57 8.66 -11.32 -0.96
CA ILE A 57 9.01 -12.46 -0.12
C ILE A 57 10.52 -12.70 -0.21
N TYR A 58 11.21 -12.58 0.91
CA TYR A 58 12.59 -13.02 1.07
C TYR A 58 12.66 -14.11 2.13
N MET A 59 13.17 -15.29 1.74
CA MET A 59 13.31 -16.45 2.64
C MET A 59 12.00 -16.78 3.37
N GLY A 60 10.88 -16.74 2.64
CA GLY A 60 9.55 -17.06 3.16
C GLY A 60 8.91 -15.97 4.02
N LYS A 61 9.49 -14.76 4.09
CA LYS A 61 8.99 -13.67 4.92
C LYS A 61 8.80 -12.39 4.13
N TRP A 62 7.83 -11.59 4.56
CA TRP A 62 7.70 -10.20 4.14
C TRP A 62 8.88 -9.36 4.64
N LEU A 63 9.06 -8.21 4.03
CA LEU A 63 9.95 -7.18 4.58
C LEU A 63 9.37 -6.62 5.89
N PRO A 64 10.21 -6.41 6.92
CA PRO A 64 9.77 -5.86 8.20
C PRO A 64 9.02 -4.53 8.08
N GLU A 65 9.40 -3.69 7.11
CA GLU A 65 8.81 -2.37 6.86
C GLU A 65 7.30 -2.46 6.60
N SER A 66 6.85 -3.46 5.82
CA SER A 66 5.43 -3.70 5.59
C SER A 66 4.71 -4.19 6.85
N GLN A 67 5.37 -5.06 7.64
CA GLN A 67 4.79 -5.59 8.87
C GLN A 67 4.62 -4.49 9.92
N VAL A 68 5.67 -3.69 10.16
CA VAL A 68 5.66 -2.54 11.07
C VAL A 68 4.60 -1.53 10.68
N PHE A 69 4.46 -1.25 9.37
CA PHE A 69 3.41 -0.36 8.87
C PHE A 69 2.01 -0.87 9.22
N ILE A 70 1.74 -2.16 9.01
CA ILE A 70 0.44 -2.77 9.33
C ILE A 70 0.20 -2.75 10.84
N GLU A 71 1.18 -3.15 11.65
CA GLU A 71 1.06 -3.18 13.12
C GLU A 71 0.77 -1.80 13.69
N LYS A 72 1.53 -0.78 13.25
CA LYS A 72 1.36 0.62 13.68
C LYS A 72 -0.03 1.16 13.34
N ASN A 73 -0.57 0.81 12.18
CA ASN A 73 -1.81 1.37 11.66
C ASN A 73 -3.02 0.41 11.81
N GLN A 74 -2.85 -0.73 12.48
CA GLN A 74 -3.80 -1.84 12.47
C GLN A 74 -5.22 -1.43 12.87
N GLN A 75 -5.36 -0.54 13.85
CA GLN A 75 -6.66 -0.07 14.31
C GLN A 75 -7.41 0.68 13.21
N TYR A 76 -6.70 1.57 12.49
CA TYR A 76 -7.29 2.35 11.39
C TYR A 76 -7.54 1.47 10.16
N LEU A 77 -6.59 0.60 9.80
CA LEU A 77 -6.71 -0.32 8.67
C LEU A 77 -7.91 -1.27 8.77
N ARG A 78 -8.43 -1.55 9.97
CA ARG A 78 -9.66 -2.35 10.17
C ARG A 78 -10.95 -1.59 9.87
N THR A 79 -10.87 -0.27 9.69
CA THR A 79 -12.02 0.60 9.45
C THR A 79 -12.17 1.04 7.99
N ILE A 80 -11.17 0.73 7.15
CA ILE A 80 -11.12 1.02 5.72
C ILE A 80 -11.03 -0.27 4.90
#